data_AF-A0A285CUG9-F1
#
_entry.id   AF-A0A285CUG9-F1
#
_cell.length_a   1.000
_cell.length_b   1.000
_cell.length_c   1.000
_cell.angle_alpha   90.00
_cell.angle_beta   90.00
_cell.angle_gamma   90.00
#
_symmetry.space_group_name_H-M   'P 1'
#
loop_
_entity.id
_entity.type
_entity.pdbx_description
1 polymer ?
#
loop_
_entity_poly.entity_id
_entity_poly.type
_entity_poly.pdbx_seq_one_letter_code
_entity_poly.pdbx_strand_id
1 'polypeptide(L)'
;MKKIILLGILIILMVITNPSKIEYVDWAKEQIKEQSTYEVVDWGIELLAPNLLEGATKAHNYVIFSVFKTTIMDDTITTVGLFKNFLPLPIDDNGSYHTNSAPVKESVQSEQVSVEKTATDDTPATSESQNTDYRSVPFIRDNNNKPINKTVIWKGKLESKSLDIKLNDGKAELVIGLDNPNGIKIMMLHKDTGWYLDWMKYGESPVYEFGTTESESYAVQGTTYDFDKDGSDEIIISIGDGLVNGQMWIFKYHEITRNDVTPYELLLTQSFQENVYIDENKVIIPYGSQGLFNEYTFFDGKFHEQVH
;
A
#
# COMPACT_ATOMS: atom_id res chain seq x y z
N MET A 1 30.42 30.35 -43.25
CA MET A 1 29.55 29.39 -43.96
C MET A 1 29.60 27.98 -43.37
N LYS A 2 30.75 27.28 -43.31
CA LYS A 2 30.83 25.90 -42.74
C LYS A 2 30.24 25.73 -41.33
N LYS A 3 30.47 26.69 -40.41
CA LYS A 3 29.91 26.67 -39.04
C LYS A 3 28.38 26.81 -39.00
N ILE A 4 27.81 27.57 -39.93
CA ILE A 4 26.35 27.79 -40.03
C ILE A 4 25.68 26.52 -40.58
N ILE A 5 26.31 25.87 -41.57
CA ILE A 5 25.84 24.58 -42.09
C ILE A 5 25.90 23.50 -41.00
N LEU A 6 26.99 23.45 -40.22
CA LEU A 6 27.13 22.48 -39.13
C LEU A 6 26.08 22.69 -38.02
N LEU A 7 25.80 23.96 -37.67
CA LEU A 7 24.75 24.31 -36.71
C LEU A 7 23.35 23.94 -37.24
N GLY A 8 23.10 24.17 -38.52
CA GLY A 8 21.84 23.75 -39.16
C GLY A 8 21.63 22.24 -39.12
N ILE A 9 22.68 21.46 -39.40
CA ILE A 9 22.65 19.99 -39.30
C ILE A 9 22.39 19.54 -37.85
N LEU A 10 23.01 20.19 -36.87
CA LEU A 10 22.82 19.87 -35.45
C LEU A 10 21.37 20.10 -35.00
N ILE A 11 20.76 21.21 -35.43
CA ILE A 11 19.37 21.52 -35.10
C ILE A 11 18.42 20.52 -35.78
N ILE A 12 18.67 20.15 -37.04
CA ILE A 12 17.89 19.12 -37.74
C ILE A 12 17.99 17.77 -37.01
N LEU A 13 19.18 17.38 -36.54
CA LEU A 13 19.36 16.17 -35.76
C LEU A 13 18.58 16.22 -34.44
N MET A 14 18.64 17.35 -33.71
CA MET A 14 17.88 17.54 -32.47
C MET A 14 16.37 17.35 -32.69
N VAL A 15 15.81 17.93 -33.76
CA VAL A 15 14.39 17.79 -34.11
C VAL A 15 14.02 16.34 -34.40
N ILE A 16 14.86 15.60 -35.13
CA ILE A 16 14.59 14.19 -35.50
C ILE A 16 14.73 13.25 -34.29
N THR A 17 15.62 13.58 -33.35
CA THR A 17 15.86 12.76 -32.14
C THR A 17 14.96 13.14 -30.95
N ASN A 18 14.05 14.10 -31.14
CA ASN A 18 13.13 14.50 -30.08
C ASN A 18 12.09 13.39 -29.85
N PRO A 19 12.00 12.83 -28.63
CA PRO A 19 11.10 11.72 -28.38
C PRO A 19 9.63 12.12 -28.52
N SER A 20 8.85 11.16 -29.00
CA SER A 20 7.40 11.21 -29.13
C SER A 20 6.69 10.72 -27.86
N LYS A 21 5.38 10.99 -27.79
CA LYS A 21 4.52 10.51 -26.70
C LYS A 21 4.51 8.98 -26.58
N ILE A 22 4.54 8.28 -27.72
CA ILE A 22 4.54 6.81 -27.75
C ILE A 22 5.84 6.28 -27.16
N GLU A 23 6.98 6.82 -27.58
CA GLU A 23 8.30 6.45 -27.03
C GLU A 23 8.40 6.76 -25.53
N TYR A 24 7.76 7.83 -25.05
CA TYR A 24 7.66 8.11 -23.63
C TYR A 24 6.83 7.07 -22.87
N VAL A 25 5.67 6.67 -23.40
CA VAL A 25 4.81 5.65 -22.78
C VAL A 25 5.54 4.31 -22.68
N ASP A 26 6.29 3.94 -23.73
CA ASP A 26 7.12 2.74 -23.73
C ASP A 26 8.24 2.81 -22.68
N TRP A 27 8.95 3.93 -22.60
CA TRP A 27 9.97 4.14 -21.56
C TRP A 27 9.39 4.12 -20.15
N ALA A 28 8.27 4.80 -19.91
CA ALA A 28 7.62 4.85 -18.61
C ALA A 28 7.17 3.45 -18.17
N LYS A 29 6.66 2.64 -19.11
CA LYS A 29 6.35 1.22 -18.89
C LYS A 29 7.59 0.43 -18.47
N GLU A 30 8.71 0.60 -19.17
CA GLU A 30 9.98 -0.07 -18.81
C GLU A 30 10.48 0.36 -17.43
N GLN A 31 10.36 1.64 -17.06
CA GLN A 31 10.76 2.11 -15.73
C GLN A 31 9.90 1.52 -14.61
N ILE A 32 8.58 1.41 -14.82
CA ILE A 32 7.69 0.75 -13.86
C ILE A 32 8.03 -0.74 -13.75
N LYS A 33 8.34 -1.39 -14.88
CA LYS A 33 8.77 -2.80 -14.93
C LYS A 33 10.09 -3.03 -14.19
N GLU A 34 11.10 -2.19 -14.43
CA GLU A 34 12.42 -2.27 -13.77
C GLU A 34 12.34 -2.03 -12.25
N GLN A 35 11.38 -1.23 -11.78
CA GLN A 35 11.15 -1.01 -10.35
C GLN A 35 10.28 -2.11 -9.71
N SER A 36 9.60 -2.95 -10.50
CA SER A 36 8.74 -4.03 -10.02
C SER A 36 9.48 -5.37 -9.94
N THR A 37 9.49 -6.01 -8.77
CA THR A 37 10.31 -7.21 -8.51
C THR A 37 9.61 -8.56 -8.82
N TYR A 38 8.47 -8.57 -9.51
CA TYR A 38 7.61 -9.76 -9.67
C TYR A 38 7.23 -10.05 -11.13
N GLU A 39 7.45 -11.30 -11.60
CA GLU A 39 7.08 -11.78 -12.96
C GLU A 39 5.57 -11.72 -13.28
N VAL A 40 4.69 -11.64 -12.28
CA VAL A 40 3.23 -11.56 -12.50
C VAL A 40 2.77 -10.13 -12.82
N VAL A 41 3.58 -9.13 -12.46
CA VAL A 41 3.35 -7.71 -12.76
C VAL A 41 3.57 -7.42 -14.27
N ASP A 42 4.42 -8.22 -14.92
CA ASP A 42 4.69 -8.11 -16.37
C ASP A 42 3.44 -8.29 -17.23
N TRP A 43 2.54 -9.22 -16.86
CA TRP A 43 1.36 -9.54 -17.69
C TRP A 43 0.26 -8.47 -17.64
N GLY A 44 0.03 -7.86 -16.46
CA GLY A 44 -1.00 -6.83 -16.27
C GLY A 44 -0.58 -5.44 -16.77
N ILE A 45 0.69 -5.08 -16.56
CA ILE A 45 1.28 -3.83 -17.07
C ILE A 45 1.37 -3.86 -18.59
N GLU A 46 1.69 -5.01 -19.20
CA GLU A 46 1.74 -5.12 -20.67
C GLU A 46 0.40 -4.87 -21.36
N LEU A 47 -0.72 -5.20 -20.70
CA LEU A 47 -2.06 -5.09 -21.28
C LEU A 47 -2.74 -3.73 -21.03
N LEU A 48 -2.53 -3.12 -19.85
CA LEU A 48 -3.25 -1.92 -19.42
C LEU A 48 -2.42 -0.64 -19.43
N ALA A 49 -1.10 -0.73 -19.25
CA ALA A 49 -0.25 0.46 -19.16
C ALA A 49 -0.22 1.33 -20.43
N PRO A 50 -0.21 0.79 -21.66
CA PRO A 50 -0.17 1.64 -22.86
C PRO A 50 -1.40 2.55 -22.97
N ASN A 51 -2.60 1.99 -22.76
CA ASN A 51 -3.86 2.73 -22.90
C ASN A 51 -4.07 3.71 -21.74
N LEU A 52 -3.65 3.34 -20.52
CA LEU A 52 -3.76 4.19 -19.34
C LEU A 52 -2.78 5.36 -19.40
N LEU A 53 -1.49 5.08 -19.66
CA LEU A 53 -0.45 6.10 -19.75
C LEU A 53 -0.69 7.02 -20.96
N GLU A 54 -1.19 6.49 -22.08
CA GLU A 54 -1.56 7.33 -23.22
C GLU A 54 -2.73 8.27 -22.88
N GLY A 55 -3.76 7.80 -22.18
CA GLY A 55 -4.88 8.65 -21.74
C GLY A 55 -4.47 9.70 -20.70
N ALA A 56 -3.59 9.33 -19.78
CA ALA A 56 -3.13 10.15 -18.66
C ALA A 56 -2.00 11.13 -19.01
N THR A 57 -1.34 10.96 -20.16
CA THR A 57 -0.17 11.76 -20.54
C THR A 57 -0.53 12.90 -21.50
N LYS A 58 -0.22 14.13 -21.09
CA LYS A 58 -0.20 15.31 -21.95
C LYS A 58 1.23 15.56 -22.43
N ALA A 59 1.41 15.56 -23.75
CA ALA A 59 2.69 15.84 -24.38
C ALA A 59 2.71 17.27 -24.95
N HIS A 60 3.72 18.04 -24.57
CA HIS A 60 4.02 19.34 -25.14
C HIS A 60 5.36 19.28 -25.89
N ASN A 61 5.28 19.34 -27.22
CA ASN A 61 6.45 19.23 -28.09
C ASN A 61 7.04 20.61 -28.36
N TYR A 62 8.31 20.79 -28.03
CA TYR A 62 9.12 21.96 -28.39
C TYR A 62 10.07 21.58 -29.53
N VAL A 63 10.74 22.58 -30.11
CA VAL A 63 11.60 22.39 -31.30
C VAL A 63 12.72 21.38 -31.04
N ILE A 64 13.30 21.37 -29.84
CA ILE A 64 14.46 20.53 -29.52
C ILE A 64 14.21 19.53 -28.39
N PHE A 65 13.09 19.63 -27.66
CA PHE A 65 12.75 18.77 -26.53
C PHE A 65 11.23 18.57 -26.45
N SER A 66 10.79 17.61 -25.67
CA SER A 66 9.37 17.38 -25.36
C SER A 66 9.19 17.35 -23.85
N VAL A 67 8.05 17.85 -23.38
CA VAL A 67 7.65 17.75 -21.97
C VAL A 67 6.44 16.85 -21.89
N PHE A 68 6.55 15.79 -21.10
CA PHE A 68 5.49 14.85 -20.83
C PHE A 68 5.00 15.07 -19.41
N LYS A 69 3.73 15.42 -19.28
CA LYS A 69 3.05 15.47 -17.99
C LYS A 69 2.14 14.26 -17.91
N THR A 70 2.45 13.35 -17.01
CA THR A 70 1.61 12.18 -16.76
C THR A 70 0.98 12.36 -15.40
N THR A 71 -0.35 12.47 -15.41
CA THR A 71 -1.13 12.55 -14.17
C THR A 71 -1.61 11.15 -13.85
N ILE A 72 -1.02 10.55 -12.82
CA ILE A 72 -1.47 9.27 -12.29
C ILE A 72 -2.14 9.60 -10.98
N MET A 73 -3.47 9.44 -10.93
CA MET A 73 -4.29 9.89 -9.80
C MET A 73 -4.18 11.41 -9.65
N ASP A 74 -3.59 11.91 -8.55
CA ASP A 74 -3.36 13.34 -8.29
C ASP A 74 -1.89 13.77 -8.34
N ASP A 75 -0.98 12.81 -8.51
CA ASP A 75 0.44 13.09 -8.71
C ASP A 75 0.73 13.33 -10.18
N THR A 76 1.32 14.50 -10.47
CA THR A 76 1.75 14.85 -11.81
C THR A 76 3.25 14.71 -11.91
N ILE A 77 3.69 13.66 -12.62
CA ILE A 77 5.09 13.47 -12.96
C ILE A 77 5.37 14.26 -14.23
N THR A 78 6.31 15.20 -14.14
CA THR A 78 6.81 15.93 -15.30
C THR A 78 8.12 15.32 -15.75
N THR A 79 8.16 14.82 -16.98
CA THR A 79 9.36 14.24 -17.59
C THR A 79 9.77 15.06 -18.81
N VAL A 80 11.05 15.41 -18.90
CA VAL A 80 11.63 16.05 -20.09
C VAL A 80 12.25 14.99 -20.99
N GLY A 81 11.79 14.93 -22.23
CA GLY A 81 12.37 14.13 -23.28
C GLY A 81 13.34 14.94 -24.14
N LEU A 82 14.58 14.45 -24.27
CA LEU A 82 15.61 15.07 -25.09
C LEU A 82 16.53 13.98 -25.64
N PHE A 83 16.82 13.98 -26.95
CA PHE A 83 17.74 13.02 -27.58
C PHE A 83 17.41 11.55 -27.29
N LYS A 84 16.12 11.15 -27.35
CA LYS A 84 15.64 9.82 -26.95
C LYS A 84 15.93 9.42 -25.49
N ASN A 85 16.29 10.38 -24.64
CA ASN A 85 16.42 10.18 -23.20
C ASN A 85 15.25 10.86 -22.50
N PHE A 86 14.89 10.32 -21.35
CA PHE A 86 13.80 10.82 -20.51
C PHE A 86 14.35 11.14 -19.13
N LEU A 87 14.12 12.37 -18.69
CA LEU A 87 14.62 12.91 -17.43
C LEU A 87 13.42 13.31 -16.57
N PRO A 88 13.03 12.51 -15.58
CA PRO A 88 11.98 12.89 -14.65
C PRO A 88 12.45 14.10 -13.84
N LEU A 89 11.60 15.12 -13.74
CA LEU A 89 11.88 16.30 -12.93
C LEU A 89 11.28 16.10 -11.53
N PRO A 90 12.02 16.42 -10.46
CA PRO A 90 11.57 16.21 -9.09
C PRO A 90 10.54 17.26 -8.62
N ILE A 91 9.84 17.95 -9.52
CA ILE A 91 9.04 19.14 -9.21
C ILE A 91 7.61 18.92 -9.72
N ASP A 92 6.64 18.92 -8.81
CA ASP A 92 5.22 18.97 -9.12
C ASP A 92 4.77 20.40 -9.47
N ASP A 93 3.53 20.57 -9.95
CA ASP A 93 2.99 21.88 -10.30
C ASP A 93 2.82 22.84 -9.08
N ASN A 94 3.08 22.35 -7.85
CA ASN A 94 3.05 23.09 -6.58
C ASN A 94 4.44 23.49 -6.06
N GLY A 95 5.53 23.10 -6.74
CA GLY A 95 6.91 23.42 -6.34
C GLY A 95 7.45 22.54 -5.21
N SER A 96 6.83 21.41 -4.92
CA SER A 96 7.30 20.42 -3.95
C SER A 96 8.39 19.54 -4.57
N TYR A 97 9.46 19.28 -3.80
CA TYR A 97 10.55 18.39 -4.23
C TYR A 97 10.23 16.95 -3.87
N HIS A 98 10.09 16.08 -4.87
CA HIS A 98 10.20 14.64 -4.66
C HIS A 98 11.68 14.24 -4.70
N THR A 99 12.29 13.94 -3.56
CA THR A 99 13.63 13.36 -3.52
C THR A 99 13.57 11.86 -3.79
N ASN A 100 13.28 11.48 -5.03
CA ASN A 100 13.70 10.19 -5.57
C ASN A 100 14.80 10.44 -6.58
N SER A 101 16.02 10.57 -6.05
CA SER A 101 17.24 10.57 -6.84
C SER A 101 17.33 9.22 -7.57
N ALA A 102 17.08 9.21 -8.88
CA ALA A 102 17.49 8.08 -9.71
C ALA A 102 19.01 7.88 -9.56
N PRO A 103 19.52 6.65 -9.36
CA PRO A 103 20.94 6.43 -9.29
C PRO A 103 21.55 6.65 -10.67
N VAL A 104 22.36 7.70 -10.77
CA VAL A 104 23.34 7.88 -11.85
C VAL A 104 24.24 6.64 -11.85
N LYS A 105 24.16 5.80 -12.88
CA LYS A 105 25.15 4.73 -13.12
C LYS A 105 26.47 5.38 -13.52
N GLU A 106 27.32 5.64 -12.54
CA GLU A 106 28.73 5.99 -12.76
C GLU A 106 29.51 4.69 -13.00
N SER A 107 30.12 4.58 -14.18
CA SER A 107 30.99 3.46 -14.56
C SER A 107 32.34 3.58 -13.86
N VAL A 108 32.74 2.58 -13.06
CA VAL A 108 34.12 2.47 -12.59
C VAL A 108 34.67 1.07 -12.84
N GLN A 109 35.78 1.07 -13.57
CA GLN A 109 36.62 -0.04 -13.97
C GLN A 109 37.12 -0.86 -12.77
N SER A 110 37.23 -2.16 -13.03
CA SER A 110 37.94 -3.15 -12.22
C SER A 110 39.43 -2.80 -12.05
N GLU A 111 39.88 -2.69 -10.81
CA GLU A 111 41.29 -2.86 -10.46
C GLU A 111 41.40 -3.97 -9.42
N GLN A 112 42.06 -5.06 -9.82
CA GLN A 112 42.37 -6.20 -8.95
C GLN A 112 43.51 -5.80 -8.02
N VAL A 113 43.31 -5.94 -6.71
CA VAL A 113 44.41 -6.07 -5.75
C VAL A 113 44.16 -7.29 -4.88
N SER A 114 45.03 -8.28 -5.08
CA SER A 114 45.19 -9.49 -4.28
C SER A 114 45.86 -9.17 -2.94
N VAL A 115 45.24 -9.57 -1.82
CA VAL A 115 45.96 -9.79 -0.55
C VAL A 115 45.41 -11.03 0.16
N GLU A 116 46.25 -12.06 0.11
CA GLU A 116 46.70 -12.95 1.18
C GLU A 116 45.77 -13.31 2.35
N LYS A 117 45.59 -14.63 2.47
CA LYS A 117 44.75 -15.39 3.39
C LYS A 117 45.50 -15.58 4.72
N THR A 118 44.97 -15.04 5.81
CA THR A 118 45.29 -15.53 7.17
C THR A 118 44.00 -15.94 7.86
N ALA A 119 43.95 -17.20 8.27
CA ALA A 119 42.80 -17.84 8.90
C ALA A 119 42.84 -17.66 10.41
N THR A 120 41.73 -17.19 10.98
CA THR A 120 41.30 -17.57 12.34
C THR A 120 39.78 -17.55 12.38
N ASP A 121 39.25 -18.73 12.69
CA ASP A 121 37.97 -19.07 13.32
C ASP A 121 37.04 -17.89 13.67
N ASP A 122 35.90 -17.82 12.98
CA ASP A 122 34.64 -17.31 13.52
C ASP A 122 33.48 -17.81 12.66
N THR A 123 32.50 -18.39 13.33
CA THR A 123 31.26 -18.90 12.74
C THR A 123 30.53 -17.76 12.02
N PRO A 124 30.17 -17.87 10.73
CA PRO A 124 29.36 -16.85 10.10
C PRO A 124 27.92 -16.95 10.64
N ALA A 125 27.50 -15.95 11.40
CA ALA A 125 26.09 -15.64 11.54
C ALA A 125 25.56 -15.31 10.14
N THR A 126 24.78 -16.21 9.57
CA THR A 126 24.04 -15.99 8.33
C THR A 126 23.03 -14.89 8.58
N SER A 127 23.37 -13.65 8.23
CA SER A 127 22.38 -12.58 8.07
C SER A 127 21.61 -12.86 6.78
N GLU A 128 20.60 -13.72 6.87
CA GLU A 128 19.57 -13.82 5.85
C GLU A 128 18.79 -12.50 5.85
N SER A 129 19.05 -11.67 4.83
CA SER A 129 18.13 -10.61 4.41
C SER A 129 16.85 -11.26 3.92
N GLN A 130 15.96 -11.61 4.85
CA GLN A 130 14.62 -12.12 4.55
C GLN A 130 13.84 -10.97 3.89
N ASN A 131 13.57 -11.12 2.60
CA ASN A 131 12.65 -10.27 1.84
C ASN A 131 11.22 -10.52 2.35
N THR A 132 10.87 -9.90 3.48
CA THR A 132 9.56 -10.03 4.10
C THR A 132 8.58 -9.10 3.41
N ASP A 133 7.60 -9.65 2.70
CA ASP A 133 6.39 -8.91 2.30
C ASP A 133 5.68 -8.45 3.59
N TYR A 134 5.93 -7.19 3.99
CA TYR A 134 5.44 -6.61 5.25
C TYR A 134 3.92 -6.71 5.41
N ARG A 135 3.19 -6.77 4.29
CA ARG A 135 1.73 -6.94 4.23
C ARG A 135 1.26 -8.35 4.58
N SER A 136 2.16 -9.33 4.62
CA SER A 136 1.87 -10.69 5.09
C SER A 136 1.96 -10.81 6.62
N VAL A 137 2.39 -9.75 7.28
CA VAL A 137 2.59 -9.70 8.72
C VAL A 137 1.34 -9.09 9.37
N PRO A 138 0.73 -9.74 10.37
CA PRO A 138 -0.38 -9.17 11.14
C PRO A 138 0.02 -7.85 11.81
N PHE A 139 -0.80 -6.82 11.62
CA PHE A 139 -0.73 -5.51 12.26
C PHE A 139 -1.18 -5.58 13.72
N ILE A 140 -2.20 -6.41 14.00
CA ILE A 140 -2.77 -6.58 15.35
C ILE A 140 -2.09 -7.73 16.08
N ARG A 141 -1.58 -7.46 17.29
CA ARG A 141 -0.76 -8.37 18.10
C ARG A 141 -1.17 -8.38 19.56
N ASP A 142 -0.76 -9.42 20.28
CA ASP A 142 -0.83 -9.47 21.74
C ASP A 142 0.33 -8.67 22.39
N ASN A 143 0.26 -8.51 23.71
CA ASN A 143 1.29 -7.86 24.52
C ASN A 143 2.68 -8.54 24.50
N ASN A 144 2.78 -9.77 23.97
CA ASN A 144 4.03 -10.49 23.75
C ASN A 144 4.52 -10.38 22.30
N ASN A 145 3.96 -9.45 21.52
CA ASN A 145 4.27 -9.20 20.12
C ASN A 145 3.96 -10.40 19.19
N LYS A 146 3.03 -11.28 19.59
CA LYS A 146 2.56 -12.39 18.74
C LYS A 146 1.27 -11.99 18.04
N PRO A 147 1.04 -12.45 16.79
CA PRO A 147 -0.27 -12.30 16.16
C PRO A 147 -1.39 -12.87 17.02
N ILE A 148 -2.55 -12.22 16.99
CA ILE A 148 -3.76 -12.76 17.62
C ILE A 148 -4.11 -14.11 16.96
N ASN A 149 -4.39 -15.13 17.78
CA ASN A 149 -4.51 -16.53 17.35
C ASN A 149 -5.52 -16.79 16.22
N LYS A 150 -6.53 -15.93 16.07
CA LYS A 150 -7.54 -16.00 15.01
C LYS A 150 -7.40 -14.79 14.09
N THR A 151 -6.59 -14.92 13.05
CA THR A 151 -6.38 -13.83 12.10
C THR A 151 -6.43 -14.32 10.67
N VAL A 152 -6.92 -13.46 9.79
CA VAL A 152 -6.89 -13.66 8.34
C VAL A 152 -6.35 -12.41 7.68
N ILE A 153 -5.51 -12.58 6.65
CA ILE A 153 -4.93 -11.47 5.89
C ILE A 153 -5.31 -11.66 4.42
N TRP A 154 -5.89 -10.62 3.84
CA TRP A 154 -6.24 -10.54 2.42
C TRP A 154 -5.47 -9.39 1.76
N LYS A 155 -4.85 -9.67 0.61
CA LYS A 155 -3.88 -8.78 -0.06
C LYS A 155 -4.32 -8.43 -1.48
N GLY A 156 -5.59 -8.08 -1.67
CA GLY A 156 -6.08 -7.65 -2.98
C GLY A 156 -6.26 -8.73 -4.04
N LYS A 157 -6.28 -10.02 -3.67
CA LYS A 157 -6.44 -11.12 -4.64
C LYS A 157 -7.90 -11.38 -5.00
N LEU A 158 -8.12 -12.03 -6.16
CA LEU A 158 -9.45 -12.46 -6.62
C LEU A 158 -10.19 -13.36 -5.62
N GLU A 159 -9.46 -14.22 -4.91
CA GLU A 159 -10.03 -15.10 -3.89
C GLU A 159 -10.34 -14.34 -2.60
N SER A 160 -11.58 -14.49 -2.13
CA SER A 160 -11.96 -14.01 -0.79
C SER A 160 -11.34 -14.92 0.28
N LYS A 161 -11.12 -14.35 1.46
CA LYS A 161 -10.71 -15.05 2.66
C LYS A 161 -11.82 -14.96 3.70
N SER A 162 -11.86 -15.95 4.58
CA SER A 162 -12.83 -15.94 5.67
C SER A 162 -12.26 -16.37 7.01
N LEU A 163 -12.98 -15.98 8.06
CA LEU A 163 -12.65 -16.25 9.46
C LEU A 163 -13.92 -16.58 10.23
N ASP A 164 -13.93 -17.72 10.91
CA ASP A 164 -15.00 -18.09 11.83
C ASP A 164 -14.95 -17.22 13.09
N ILE A 165 -16.09 -16.61 13.43
CA ILE A 165 -16.27 -15.72 14.57
C ILE A 165 -17.26 -16.33 15.55
N LYS A 166 -16.96 -16.23 16.84
CA LYS A 166 -17.84 -16.65 17.92
C LYS A 166 -18.65 -15.44 18.38
N LEU A 167 -19.97 -15.51 18.28
CA LEU A 167 -20.91 -14.52 18.79
C LEU A 167 -21.71 -15.11 19.95
N ASN A 168 -22.38 -14.26 20.74
CA ASN A 168 -23.22 -14.68 21.85
C ASN A 168 -24.38 -15.62 21.44
N ASP A 169 -24.91 -15.46 20.22
CA ASP A 169 -26.08 -16.18 19.73
C ASP A 169 -25.77 -17.20 18.62
N GLY A 170 -24.48 -17.48 18.37
CA GLY A 170 -24.05 -18.48 17.41
C GLY A 170 -22.64 -18.30 16.86
N LYS A 171 -22.41 -18.95 15.72
CA LYS A 171 -21.20 -18.74 14.91
C LYS A 171 -21.54 -17.83 13.73
N ALA A 172 -20.61 -16.97 13.38
CA ALA A 172 -20.64 -16.17 12.17
C ALA A 172 -19.35 -16.37 11.38
N GLU A 173 -19.34 -15.91 10.14
CA GLU A 173 -18.17 -15.93 9.27
C GLU A 173 -17.90 -14.51 8.77
N LEU A 174 -16.71 -13.97 9.05
CA LEU A 174 -16.22 -12.75 8.43
C LEU A 174 -15.61 -13.11 7.08
N VAL A 175 -16.06 -12.45 6.02
CA VAL A 175 -15.58 -12.60 4.64
C VAL A 175 -14.92 -11.30 4.18
N ILE A 176 -13.67 -11.39 3.76
CA ILE A 176 -12.88 -10.28 3.20
C ILE A 176 -12.51 -10.64 1.76
N GLY A 177 -12.78 -9.75 0.80
CA GLY A 177 -12.43 -10.00 -0.59
C GLY A 177 -12.73 -8.83 -1.50
N LEU A 178 -12.76 -9.07 -2.81
CA LEU A 178 -13.23 -8.07 -3.77
C LEU A 178 -14.75 -7.91 -3.70
N ASP A 179 -15.20 -6.66 -3.83
CA ASP A 179 -16.56 -6.32 -4.21
C ASP A 179 -16.60 -5.96 -5.70
N ASN A 180 -17.63 -6.41 -6.43
CA ASN A 180 -17.70 -6.26 -7.88
C ASN A 180 -18.53 -5.02 -8.27
N PRO A 181 -18.09 -4.21 -9.26
CA PRO A 181 -16.88 -4.37 -10.09
C PRO A 181 -15.58 -3.87 -9.43
N ASN A 182 -15.70 -3.14 -8.31
CA ASN A 182 -14.63 -2.34 -7.69
C ASN A 182 -14.85 -2.29 -6.17
N GLY A 183 -13.79 -2.46 -5.37
CA GLY A 183 -13.80 -2.24 -3.92
C GLY A 183 -13.42 -3.46 -3.07
N ILE A 184 -13.38 -3.24 -1.76
CA ILE A 184 -13.13 -4.28 -0.76
C ILE A 184 -14.45 -4.62 -0.09
N LYS A 185 -14.86 -5.87 -0.24
CA LYS A 185 -15.96 -6.49 0.50
C LYS A 185 -15.47 -6.90 1.88
N ILE A 186 -16.11 -6.38 2.92
CA ILE A 186 -15.97 -6.82 4.31
C ILE A 186 -17.37 -7.12 4.82
N MET A 187 -17.70 -8.40 4.92
CA MET A 187 -19.06 -8.86 5.16
C MET A 187 -19.09 -9.92 6.25
N MET A 188 -20.09 -9.82 7.13
CA MET A 188 -20.39 -10.82 8.14
C MET A 188 -21.55 -11.71 7.68
N LEU A 189 -21.34 -13.01 7.59
CA LEU A 189 -22.36 -14.02 7.33
C LEU A 189 -22.83 -14.62 8.66
N HIS A 190 -24.12 -14.49 8.97
CA HIS A 190 -24.69 -14.98 10.21
C HIS A 190 -26.18 -15.34 10.02
N LYS A 191 -26.59 -16.55 10.45
CA LYS A 191 -27.98 -17.06 10.34
C LYS A 191 -28.59 -16.84 8.95
N ASP A 192 -27.88 -17.30 7.92
CA ASP A 192 -28.25 -17.17 6.49
C ASP A 192 -28.37 -15.73 5.96
N THR A 193 -27.93 -14.73 6.75
CA THR A 193 -27.98 -13.32 6.39
C THR A 193 -26.57 -12.75 6.29
N GLY A 194 -26.31 -11.99 5.21
CA GLY A 194 -25.06 -11.27 5.02
C GLY A 194 -25.20 -9.79 5.38
N TRP A 195 -24.28 -9.27 6.17
CA TRP A 195 -24.23 -7.87 6.58
C TRP A 195 -22.90 -7.25 6.18
N TYR A 196 -22.93 -6.21 5.36
CA TYR A 196 -21.73 -5.41 5.14
C TYR A 196 -21.39 -4.65 6.41
N LEU A 197 -20.13 -4.72 6.83
CA LEU A 197 -19.62 -3.79 7.82
C LEU A 197 -19.42 -2.45 7.11
N ASP A 198 -20.14 -1.42 7.51
CA ASP A 198 -20.04 -0.08 6.91
C ASP A 198 -18.77 0.64 7.41
N TRP A 199 -17.60 0.03 7.22
CA TRP A 199 -16.29 0.53 7.69
C TRP A 199 -15.91 1.84 6.99
N MET A 200 -16.38 1.99 5.75
CA MET A 200 -16.16 3.13 4.88
C MET A 200 -16.77 4.44 5.39
N LYS A 201 -17.86 4.36 6.16
CA LYS A 201 -18.52 5.54 6.72
C LYS A 201 -17.73 6.21 7.85
N TYR A 202 -16.72 5.54 8.41
CA TYR A 202 -16.11 5.96 9.67
C TYR A 202 -14.57 6.12 9.55
N GLY A 203 -14.13 7.34 9.28
CA GLY A 203 -12.71 7.72 9.23
C GLY A 203 -12.21 8.02 7.81
N GLU A 204 -10.99 8.55 7.72
CA GLU A 204 -10.28 8.71 6.46
C GLU A 204 -9.69 7.34 6.10
N SER A 205 -10.37 6.62 5.20
CA SER A 205 -9.85 5.33 4.75
C SER A 205 -8.69 5.57 3.79
N PRO A 206 -7.52 4.94 4.01
CA PRO A 206 -6.39 5.02 3.06
C PRO A 206 -6.73 4.38 1.71
N VAL A 207 -7.85 3.66 1.61
CA VAL A 207 -8.31 2.98 0.38
C VAL A 207 -9.28 3.86 -0.43
N TYR A 208 -9.66 5.04 0.08
CA TYR A 208 -10.89 5.71 -0.35
C TYR A 208 -10.83 6.62 -1.56
N GLU A 209 -9.82 6.52 -2.43
CA GLU A 209 -9.89 7.34 -3.64
C GLU A 209 -10.61 6.73 -4.84
N PHE A 210 -10.54 5.42 -5.18
CA PHE A 210 -11.20 5.02 -6.44
C PHE A 210 -11.80 3.62 -6.59
N GLY A 211 -11.96 2.80 -5.55
CA GLY A 211 -12.57 1.46 -5.73
C GLY A 211 -11.83 0.53 -6.71
N THR A 212 -10.71 0.95 -7.32
CA THR A 212 -9.87 0.16 -8.21
C THR A 212 -8.49 0.02 -7.59
N THR A 213 -8.14 -1.22 -7.20
CA THR A 213 -6.78 -1.77 -7.15
C THR A 213 -5.61 -0.87 -6.70
N GLU A 214 -5.76 -0.14 -5.60
CA GLU A 214 -4.67 0.02 -4.63
C GLU A 214 -4.65 -1.13 -3.60
N SER A 215 -5.53 -2.12 -3.76
CA SER A 215 -5.56 -3.32 -2.93
C SER A 215 -4.26 -4.15 -3.00
N GLU A 216 -3.33 -3.83 -3.91
CA GLU A 216 -2.01 -4.46 -4.00
C GLU A 216 -0.91 -3.72 -3.21
N SER A 217 -1.12 -2.51 -2.72
CA SER A 217 -0.19 -1.84 -1.77
C SER A 217 -0.63 -2.03 -0.32
N TYR A 218 -1.91 -2.28 -0.09
CA TYR A 218 -2.47 -2.51 1.24
C TYR A 218 -2.84 -3.99 1.47
N ALA A 219 -2.82 -4.41 2.72
CA ALA A 219 -3.47 -5.64 3.16
C ALA A 219 -4.58 -5.33 4.15
N VAL A 220 -5.62 -6.17 4.11
CA VAL A 220 -6.72 -6.16 5.05
C VAL A 220 -6.52 -7.32 6.00
N GLN A 221 -6.42 -7.02 7.29
CA GLN A 221 -6.44 -8.01 8.36
C GLN A 221 -7.81 -8.02 9.03
N GLY A 222 -8.41 -9.21 9.11
CA GLY A 222 -9.54 -9.49 9.98
C GLY A 222 -9.09 -10.34 11.16
N THR A 223 -9.45 -9.94 12.38
CA THR A 223 -9.23 -10.71 13.60
C THR A 223 -10.36 -10.48 14.59
N THR A 224 -10.37 -11.21 15.70
CA THR A 224 -11.39 -11.09 16.74
C THR A 224 -10.77 -11.16 18.11
N TYR A 225 -11.38 -10.47 19.07
CA TYR A 225 -10.95 -10.48 20.46
C TYR A 225 -12.13 -10.18 21.39
N ASP A 226 -12.23 -10.89 22.51
CA ASP A 226 -13.28 -10.73 23.52
C ASP A 226 -12.79 -9.77 24.63
N PHE A 227 -13.07 -8.47 24.47
CA PHE A 227 -12.50 -7.44 25.35
C PHE A 227 -13.17 -7.39 26.73
N ASP A 228 -14.47 -7.70 26.83
CA ASP A 228 -15.22 -7.73 28.09
C ASP A 228 -15.39 -9.13 28.70
N LYS A 229 -14.88 -10.17 28.03
CA LYS A 229 -14.93 -11.58 28.47
C LYS A 229 -16.37 -12.09 28.57
N ASP A 230 -17.28 -11.56 27.76
CA ASP A 230 -18.69 -11.99 27.70
C ASP A 230 -18.88 -13.27 26.87
N GLY A 231 -17.82 -13.70 26.17
CA GLY A 231 -17.80 -14.89 25.33
C GLY A 231 -18.26 -14.66 23.88
N SER A 232 -18.60 -13.43 23.51
CA SER A 232 -18.83 -12.95 22.15
C SER A 232 -17.63 -12.11 21.72
N ASP A 233 -16.92 -12.52 20.66
CA ASP A 233 -15.74 -11.78 20.24
C ASP A 233 -16.16 -10.45 19.57
N GLU A 234 -15.50 -9.33 19.88
CA GLU A 234 -15.52 -8.14 19.04
C GLU A 234 -14.72 -8.38 17.74
N ILE A 235 -15.18 -7.78 16.65
CA ILE A 235 -14.58 -7.92 15.32
C ILE A 235 -13.61 -6.76 15.09
N ILE A 236 -12.37 -7.08 14.74
CA ILE A 236 -11.32 -6.10 14.44
C ILE A 236 -10.97 -6.20 12.96
N ILE A 237 -11.16 -5.10 12.24
CA ILE A 237 -10.75 -4.94 10.86
C ILE A 237 -9.63 -3.92 10.82
N SER A 238 -8.54 -4.23 10.14
CA SER A 238 -7.47 -3.26 9.90
C SER A 238 -7.00 -3.32 8.47
N ILE A 239 -6.61 -2.17 7.94
CA ILE A 239 -6.08 -2.02 6.60
C ILE A 239 -4.77 -1.25 6.73
N GLY A 240 -3.69 -1.75 6.12
CA GLY A 240 -2.41 -1.06 6.16
C GLY A 240 -1.42 -1.51 5.10
N ASP A 241 -0.42 -0.68 4.84
CA ASP A 241 0.69 -0.96 3.92
C ASP A 241 1.78 -1.84 4.55
N GLY A 242 1.70 -2.07 5.86
CA GLY A 242 2.69 -2.80 6.66
C GLY A 242 3.93 -2.00 7.00
N LEU A 243 3.94 -0.69 6.69
CA LEU A 243 5.04 0.23 6.98
C LEU A 243 4.60 1.29 7.98
N VAL A 244 3.82 2.28 7.54
CA VAL A 244 3.48 3.47 8.36
C VAL A 244 2.06 3.96 8.17
N ASN A 245 1.31 3.41 7.20
CA ASN A 245 -0.07 3.82 6.94
C ASN A 245 -1.02 2.69 7.29
N GLY A 246 -1.79 2.87 8.34
CA GLY A 246 -2.78 1.92 8.80
C GLY A 246 -4.03 2.57 9.36
N GLN A 247 -5.17 1.91 9.20
CA GLN A 247 -6.45 2.26 9.80
C GLN A 247 -7.09 1.00 10.39
N MET A 248 -7.66 1.12 11.57
CA MET A 248 -8.33 0.03 12.27
C MET A 248 -9.74 0.43 12.69
N TRP A 249 -10.65 -0.55 12.66
CA TRP A 249 -12.02 -0.47 13.14
C TRP A 249 -12.32 -1.66 14.06
N ILE A 250 -13.02 -1.40 15.17
CA ILE A 250 -13.52 -2.43 16.09
C ILE A 250 -15.03 -2.36 16.12
N PHE A 251 -15.69 -3.50 15.88
CA PHE A 251 -17.14 -3.62 15.86
C PHE A 251 -17.64 -4.59 16.94
N LYS A 252 -18.79 -4.27 17.54
CA LYS A 252 -19.54 -5.15 18.45
C LYS A 252 -20.80 -5.66 17.78
N TYR A 253 -21.09 -6.93 17.99
CA TYR A 253 -22.34 -7.55 17.60
C TYR A 253 -23.41 -7.34 18.68
N HIS A 254 -24.61 -6.99 18.25
CA HIS A 254 -25.81 -6.95 19.08
C HIS A 254 -26.85 -7.92 18.52
N GLU A 255 -27.46 -8.70 19.41
CA GLU A 255 -28.57 -9.55 19.02
C GLU A 255 -29.76 -8.66 18.61
N ILE A 256 -30.19 -8.79 17.37
CA ILE A 256 -31.34 -8.07 16.82
C ILE A 256 -32.52 -9.01 16.66
N THR A 257 -33.70 -8.51 16.99
CA THR A 257 -34.98 -9.22 16.77
C THR A 257 -35.62 -8.90 15.43
N ARG A 258 -35.10 -7.89 14.69
CA ARG A 258 -35.60 -7.47 13.38
C ARG A 258 -34.46 -7.41 12.37
N ASN A 259 -34.67 -7.96 11.19
CA ASN A 259 -33.65 -8.08 10.13
C ASN A 259 -33.42 -6.80 9.32
N ASP A 260 -34.02 -5.66 9.70
CA ASP A 260 -33.90 -4.37 9.01
C ASP A 260 -32.88 -3.41 9.66
N VAL A 261 -32.25 -3.82 10.76
CA VAL A 261 -31.26 -3.04 11.50
C VAL A 261 -29.92 -3.75 11.42
N THR A 262 -28.83 -3.03 11.15
CA THR A 262 -27.49 -3.62 11.22
C THR A 262 -27.20 -4.08 12.66
N PRO A 263 -26.82 -5.36 12.88
CA PRO A 263 -26.48 -5.83 14.22
C PRO A 263 -25.07 -5.41 14.66
N TYR A 264 -24.30 -4.73 13.81
CA TYR A 264 -22.91 -4.36 14.09
C TYR A 264 -22.80 -2.87 14.42
N GLU A 265 -22.32 -2.57 15.62
CA GLU A 265 -21.99 -1.22 16.08
C GLU A 265 -20.48 -0.99 16.01
N LEU A 266 -20.06 0.17 15.49
CA LEU A 266 -18.66 0.57 15.57
C LEU A 266 -18.33 1.08 16.98
N LEU A 267 -17.32 0.49 17.61
CA LEU A 267 -16.83 0.89 18.93
C LEU A 267 -15.61 1.82 18.88
N LEU A 268 -14.69 1.59 17.94
CA LEU A 268 -13.44 2.36 17.83
C LEU A 268 -13.00 2.43 16.37
N THR A 269 -12.49 3.59 15.95
CA THR A 269 -11.75 3.77 14.69
C THR A 269 -10.50 4.60 14.96
N GLN A 270 -9.33 4.13 14.50
CA GLN A 270 -8.04 4.77 14.75
C GLN A 270 -7.04 4.50 13.62
N SER A 271 -6.22 5.51 13.31
CA SER A 271 -5.05 5.33 12.44
C SER A 271 -3.88 4.80 13.25
N PHE A 272 -2.99 4.04 12.61
CA PHE A 272 -1.78 3.50 13.23
C PHE A 272 -0.59 3.56 12.28
N GLN A 273 0.60 3.75 12.84
CA GLN A 273 1.88 3.79 12.11
C GLN A 273 2.77 2.58 12.40
N GLU A 274 2.45 1.83 13.45
CA GLU A 274 3.17 0.63 13.89
C GLU A 274 2.16 -0.48 14.25
N ASN A 275 2.65 -1.63 14.71
CA ASN A 275 1.75 -2.70 15.17
C ASN A 275 0.84 -2.18 16.30
N VAL A 276 -0.42 -2.58 16.25
CA VAL A 276 -1.39 -2.34 17.30
C VAL A 276 -1.35 -3.50 18.28
N TYR A 277 -1.33 -3.19 19.57
CA TYR A 277 -1.24 -4.20 20.62
C TYR A 277 -2.55 -4.30 21.40
N ILE A 278 -2.99 -5.53 21.65
CA ILE A 278 -4.08 -5.85 22.54
C ILE A 278 -3.50 -6.39 23.84
N ASP A 279 -3.89 -5.77 24.95
CA ASP A 279 -3.51 -6.16 26.30
C ASP A 279 -4.76 -6.20 27.18
N GLU A 280 -5.25 -7.40 27.46
CA GLU A 280 -6.53 -7.62 28.15
C GLU A 280 -7.67 -6.82 27.51
N ASN A 281 -8.27 -5.87 28.24
CA ASN A 281 -9.36 -5.04 27.75
C ASN A 281 -8.87 -3.74 27.06
N LYS A 282 -7.59 -3.66 26.67
CA LYS A 282 -6.98 -2.45 26.13
C LYS A 282 -6.51 -2.63 24.69
N VAL A 283 -6.51 -1.50 23.98
CA VAL A 283 -5.87 -1.33 22.68
C VAL A 283 -4.80 -0.25 22.83
N ILE A 284 -3.56 -0.59 22.48
CA ILE A 284 -2.40 0.28 22.56
C ILE A 284 -1.90 0.53 21.13
N ILE A 285 -1.82 1.80 20.75
CA ILE A 285 -1.47 2.24 19.40
C ILE A 285 -0.22 3.12 19.49
N PRO A 286 0.98 2.57 19.23
CA PRO A 286 2.20 3.35 19.18
C PRO A 286 2.17 4.38 18.04
N TYR A 287 2.83 5.52 18.26
CA TYR A 287 3.04 6.53 17.24
C TYR A 287 4.38 7.25 17.41
N GLY A 288 4.98 7.62 16.28
CA GLY A 288 6.30 8.25 16.27
C GLY A 288 7.42 7.38 16.86
N SER A 289 8.66 7.89 16.81
CA SER A 289 9.84 7.09 17.16
C SER A 289 10.25 7.16 18.64
N GLN A 290 9.44 7.80 19.51
CA GLN A 290 9.83 8.13 20.89
C GLN A 290 9.11 7.27 21.94
N GLY A 291 8.53 6.14 21.53
CA GLY A 291 7.77 5.26 22.42
C GLY A 291 6.47 5.88 22.93
N LEU A 292 5.91 6.84 22.17
CA LEU A 292 4.60 7.40 22.45
C LEU A 292 3.53 6.44 21.98
N PHE A 293 2.39 6.43 22.67
CA PHE A 293 1.25 5.60 22.30
C PHE A 293 -0.05 6.23 22.77
N ASN A 294 -1.14 5.93 22.06
CA ASN A 294 -2.49 6.14 22.55
C ASN A 294 -2.98 4.82 23.15
N GLU A 295 -3.57 4.89 24.35
CA GLU A 295 -4.17 3.74 25.01
C GLU A 295 -5.70 3.92 25.09
N TYR A 296 -6.43 2.89 24.69
CA TYR A 296 -7.90 2.84 24.75
C TYR A 296 -8.32 1.67 25.62
N THR A 297 -9.08 1.92 26.68
CA THR A 297 -9.58 0.88 27.58
C THR A 297 -11.06 0.60 27.31
N PHE A 298 -11.41 -0.66 27.11
CA PHE A 298 -12.79 -1.11 26.96
C PHE A 298 -13.46 -1.29 28.32
N PHE A 299 -14.51 -0.51 28.57
CA PHE A 299 -15.31 -0.55 29.79
C PHE A 299 -16.70 0.05 29.52
N ASP A 300 -17.74 -0.54 30.11
CA ASP A 300 -19.13 -0.12 29.96
C ASP A 300 -19.58 -0.09 28.48
N GLY A 301 -19.16 -1.12 27.73
CA GLY A 301 -19.51 -1.30 26.32
C GLY A 301 -18.86 -0.32 25.35
N LYS A 302 -17.85 0.47 25.78
CA LYS A 302 -17.17 1.47 24.94
C LYS A 302 -15.68 1.54 25.20
N PHE A 303 -14.92 2.04 24.22
CA PHE A 303 -13.52 2.40 24.40
C PHE A 303 -13.39 3.83 24.92
N HIS A 304 -12.55 4.00 25.93
CA HIS A 304 -12.19 5.30 26.50
C HIS A 304 -10.70 5.53 26.32
N GLU A 305 -10.34 6.66 25.72
CA GLU A 305 -8.94 7.08 25.58
C GLU A 305 -8.36 7.45 26.94
N GLN A 306 -7.18 6.94 27.26
CA GLN A 306 -6.41 7.36 28.42
C GLN A 306 -5.49 8.53 28.05
N VAL A 307 -5.58 9.60 28.84
CA VAL A 307 -4.69 10.75 28.73
C VAL A 307 -3.54 10.57 29.71
N HIS A 308 -2.32 10.54 29.21
CA HIS A 308 -1.07 10.38 29.98
C HIS A 308 -0.34 11.71 30.19
#